data_AF-A0A363TNG3-F1
#
_entry.id   AF-A0A363TNG3-F1
#
_cell.length_a   1.000
_cell.length_b   1.000
_cell.length_c   1.000
_cell.angle_alpha   90.00
_cell.angle_beta   90.00
_cell.angle_gamma   90.00
#
_symmetry.space_group_name_H-M   'P 1'
#
loop_
_entity.id
_entity.type
_entity.pdbx_description
1 polymer ?
#
loop_
_entity_poly.entity_id
_entity_poly.type
_entity_poly.pdbx_seq_one_letter_code
_entity_poly.pdbx_strand_id
1 'polypeptide(L)' 'IMTFPNSVPREGGLPIFSDGKFIGAIGVSGGTSAQDAQVAKAGVDAVTVKK' A
#
# COMPACT_ATOMS: atom_id res chain seq x y z
N ILE A 1 16.78 -8.77 0.86
CA ILE A 1 15.57 -8.03 0.44
C ILE A 1 15.44 -8.21 -1.07
N MET A 2 14.30 -8.68 -1.58
CA MET A 2 14.08 -8.76 -3.03
C MET A 2 13.97 -7.33 -3.56
N THR A 3 15.03 -6.80 -4.17
CA THR A 3 15.03 -5.50 -4.85
C THR A 3 14.78 -5.73 -6.33
N PHE A 4 13.66 -5.22 -6.82
CA PHE A 4 13.42 -5.11 -8.26
C PHE A 4 14.15 -3.86 -8.78
N PRO A 5 14.71 -3.89 -10.00
CA PRO A 5 15.28 -2.70 -10.60
C PRO A 5 14.21 -1.59 -10.66
N ASN A 6 14.57 -0.37 -10.25
CA ASN A 6 13.70 0.80 -10.10
C ASN A 6 12.65 0.73 -8.98
N SER A 7 12.80 -0.17 -7.99
CA SER A 7 11.94 -0.19 -6.80
C SER A 7 12.64 0.39 -5.57
N VAL A 8 11.91 1.15 -4.76
CA VAL A 8 12.39 1.67 -3.47
C VAL A 8 11.59 0.99 -2.36
N PRO A 9 12.21 0.18 -1.48
CA PRO A 9 11.51 -0.41 -0.35
C PRO A 9 11.29 0.67 0.72
N ARG A 10 10.14 1.35 0.65
CA ARG A 10 9.69 2.37 1.62
C ARG A 10 8.33 1.98 2.19
N GLU A 11 8.12 2.26 3.48
CA GLU A 11 6.79 2.17 4.09
C GLU A 11 5.85 3.18 3.41
N GLY A 12 4.62 2.75 3.07
CA GLY A 12 3.67 3.53 2.26
C GLY A 12 3.22 2.83 0.97
N GLY A 13 3.90 1.76 0.56
CA GLY A 13 3.45 0.85 -0.49
C GLY A 13 2.69 -0.35 0.07
N LEU A 14 1.40 -0.49 -0.22
CA LEU A 14 0.59 -1.65 0.21
C LEU A 14 -0.18 -2.28 -0.95
N PRO A 15 -0.23 -3.62 -1.05
CA PRO A 15 -1.05 -4.31 -2.05
C PRO A 15 -2.54 -4.23 -1.68
N ILE A 16 -3.40 -4.21 -2.70
CA ILE A 16 -4.86 -4.22 -2.57
C ILE A 16 -5.38 -5.56 -3.10
N PHE A 17 -6.11 -6.26 -2.24
CA PHE A 17 -6.79 -7.51 -2.58
C PHE A 17 -8.30 -7.32 -2.39
N SER A 18 -9.10 -7.67 -3.40
CA SER A 18 -10.56 -7.72 -3.28
C SER A 18 -11.05 -9.10 -3.69
N ASP A 19 -11.92 -9.70 -2.86
CA ASP A 19 -12.42 -11.06 -3.04
C ASP A 19 -11.33 -12.12 -3.32
N GLY A 20 -10.19 -11.99 -2.62
CA GLY A 20 -9.04 -12.89 -2.78
C GLY A 20 -8.25 -12.66 -4.08
N LYS A 21 -8.64 -11.70 -4.92
CA LYS A 21 -7.92 -11.33 -6.14
C LYS A 21 -7.07 -10.09 -5.92
N PHE A 22 -5.81 -10.13 -6.38
CA PHE A 22 -4.96 -8.95 -6.44
C PHE A 22 -5.50 -7.99 -7.51
N ILE A 23 -5.80 -6.76 -7.11
CA ILE A 23 -6.38 -5.74 -8.00
C ILE A 23 -5.47 -4.52 -8.20
N GLY A 24 -4.37 -4.44 -7.45
CA GLY A 24 -3.40 -3.35 -7.57
C GLY A 24 -2.66 -3.09 -6.27
N ALA A 25 -2.02 -1.93 -6.18
CA ALA A 25 -1.33 -1.46 -4.98
C ALA A 25 -1.54 0.05 -4.82
N ILE A 26 -1.44 0.52 -3.58
CA ILE A 26 -1.41 1.95 -3.24
C ILE A 26 0.01 2.33 -2.81
N GLY A 27 0.46 3.52 -3.23
CA GLY A 27 1.73 4.10 -2.81
C GLY A 27 1.48 5.52 -2.30
N VAL A 28 1.90 5.79 -1.06
CA VAL A 28 1.88 7.13 -0.47
C VAL A 28 3.31 7.61 -0.27
N SER A 29 3.57 8.86 -0.61
CA SER A 29 4.86 9.51 -0.39
C SER A 29 4.65 10.99 -0.12
N GLY A 30 5.12 11.47 1.02
CA GLY A 30 5.13 12.91 1.33
C GLY A 30 5.34 13.23 2.80
N GLY A 31 5.01 12.31 3.71
CA GLY A 31 5.26 12.45 5.15
C GLY A 31 6.48 11.68 5.62
N THR A 32 6.52 11.42 6.92
CA THR A 32 7.38 10.37 7.49
C THR A 32 6.92 9.00 7.03
N SER A 33 7.82 8.00 7.00
CA SER A 33 7.50 6.62 6.61
C SER A 33 6.28 6.05 7.35
N ALA A 34 6.15 6.36 8.65
CA ALA A 34 5.01 5.96 9.47
C ALA A 34 3.69 6.63 9.06
N GLN A 35 3.72 7.91 8.68
CA GLN A 35 2.54 8.62 8.17
C GLN A 35 2.12 8.08 6.81
N ASP A 36 3.08 7.87 5.91
CA ASP A 36 2.82 7.29 4.59
C ASP A 36 2.20 5.89 4.73
N ALA A 37 2.71 5.06 5.65
CA ALA A 37 2.13 3.75 5.98
C ALA A 37 0.70 3.84 6.52
N GLN A 38 0.43 4.79 7.43
CA GLN A 38 -0.89 4.97 8.03
C GLN A 38 -1.93 5.38 6.99
N VAL A 39 -1.58 6.31 6.09
CA VAL A 39 -2.46 6.76 5.01
C VAL A 39 -2.69 5.65 3.99
N ALA A 40 -1.63 4.93 3.60
CA ALA A 40 -1.74 3.79 2.69
C ALA A 40 -2.70 2.74 3.25
N LYS A 41 -2.58 2.42 4.55
CA LYS A 41 -3.45 1.45 5.22
C LYS A 41 -4.90 1.90 5.23
N ALA A 42 -5.18 3.15 5.60
CA ALA A 42 -6.54 3.69 5.56
C ALA A 42 -7.17 3.61 4.16
N GLY A 43 -6.38 3.83 3.11
CA GLY A 43 -6.82 3.67 1.72
C GLY A 43 -7.16 2.21 1.36
N VAL A 44 -6.31 1.25 1.75
CA VAL A 44 -6.60 -0.18 1.55
C VAL A 44 -7.87 -0.58 2.30
N ASP A 45 -8.00 -0.19 3.57
CA ASP A 45 -9.16 -0.51 4.41
C ASP A 45 -10.45 0.04 3.78
N ALA A 46 -10.44 1.28 3.26
CA ALA A 46 -11.62 1.87 2.61
C ALA A 46 -12.11 1.10 1.37
N VAL A 47 -11.20 0.40 0.66
CA VAL A 47 -11.53 -0.37 -0.56
C VAL A 47 -11.83 -1.84 -0.26
N THR A 48 -11.25 -2.38 0.82
CA THR A 48 -11.38 -3.79 1.20
C THR A 48 -12.44 -4.08 2.26
N VAL A 49 -12.98 -3.05 2.94
CA VAL A 49 -14.16 -3.22 3.80
C VAL A 49 -15.32 -3.70 2.94
N LYS A 50 -15.57 -5.01 3.01
CA LYS A 50 -16.82 -5.63 2.57
C LYS A 50 -17.95 -4.94 3.32
N LYS A 51 -18.78 -4.22 2.56
CA LYS A 51 -20.05 -3.68 3.06
C LYS A 51 -21.01 -4.81 3.42
#